data_AF-A7TD17-F1
#
_entry.id   AF-A7TD17-F1
#
_cell.length_a   1.000
_cell.length_b   1.000
_cell.length_c   1.000
_cell.angle_alpha   90.00
_cell.angle_beta   90.00
_cell.angle_gamma   90.00
#
_symmetry.space_group_name_H-M   'P 1'
#
loop_
_entity.id
_entity.type
_entity.pdbx_description
1 polymer ?
#
loop_
_entity_poly.entity_id
_entity_poly.type
_entity_poly.pdbx_seq_one_letter_code
_entity_poly.pdbx_strand_id
1 'polypeptide(L)'
;FFSLKIDIDFNSGIFITLNPAGKGYGGRQKLPDNLKQLFRPVAMSRPDNELIAETIMFSEGFKEAKSLGRKLVAIFNLSKELLSKQQHYD
;
A
#
# COMPACT_ATOMS: atom_id res chain seq x y z
N PHE A 1 -29.26 -16.23 24.82
CA PHE A 1 -27.96 -15.64 24.45
C PHE A 1 -27.56 -14.65 25.53
N PHE A 2 -26.63 -15.02 26.42
CA PHE A 2 -26.17 -14.14 27.49
C PHE A 2 -25.50 -12.91 26.87
N SER A 3 -26.01 -11.72 27.18
CA SER A 3 -25.33 -10.47 26.87
C SER A 3 -24.23 -10.29 27.91
N LEU A 4 -22.98 -10.40 27.48
CA LEU A 4 -21.83 -10.03 28.30
C LEU A 4 -21.76 -8.49 28.35
N LYS A 5 -21.68 -7.94 29.55
CA LYS A 5 -21.38 -6.52 29.73
C LYS A 5 -19.86 -6.35 29.58
N ILE A 6 -19.45 -5.56 28.59
CA ILE A 6 -18.05 -5.28 28.28
C ILE A 6 -17.86 -3.78 28.42
N ASP A 7 -16.92 -3.37 29.28
CA ASP A 7 -16.50 -1.98 29.37
C ASP A 7 -15.55 -1.68 28.19
N ILE A 8 -15.82 -0.59 27.46
CA ILE A 8 -15.07 -0.22 26.26
C ILE A 8 -14.06 0.87 26.62
N ASP A 9 -12.80 0.68 26.22
CA ASP A 9 -11.77 1.72 26.31
C ASP A 9 -11.94 2.76 25.18
N PHE A 10 -12.10 4.02 25.57
CA PHE A 10 -12.26 5.15 24.65
C PHE A 10 -11.01 5.44 23.78
N ASN A 11 -9.86 4.85 24.08
CA ASN A 11 -8.65 4.92 23.24
C ASN A 11 -8.60 3.85 22.14
N SER A 12 -9.67 3.05 21.99
CA SER A 12 -9.75 2.01 20.95
C SER A 12 -9.99 2.59 19.55
N GLY A 13 -9.40 1.98 18.53
CA GLY A 13 -9.60 2.34 17.12
C GLY A 13 -9.78 1.12 16.22
N ILE A 14 -10.62 1.24 15.18
CA ILE A 14 -10.87 0.19 14.19
C ILE A 14 -10.50 0.71 12.81
N PHE A 15 -9.69 -0.05 12.09
CA PHE A 15 -9.26 0.27 10.73
C PHE A 15 -9.38 -0.95 9.83
N ILE A 16 -9.63 -0.72 8.55
CA ILE A 16 -9.64 -1.76 7.53
C ILE A 16 -8.79 -1.33 6.34
N THR A 17 -8.07 -2.30 5.75
CA THR A 17 -7.35 -2.10 4.49
C THR A 17 -7.96 -3.01 3.44
N LEU A 18 -8.41 -2.44 2.34
CA LEU A 18 -9.03 -3.16 1.25
C LEU A 18 -8.26 -2.87 -0.03
N ASN A 19 -7.74 -3.91 -0.71
CA ASN A 19 -7.34 -3.72 -2.12
C ASN A 19 -8.59 -3.87 -2.99
N PRO A 20 -8.70 -3.12 -4.09
CA PRO A 20 -9.87 -3.15 -4.95
C PRO A 20 -10.14 -4.56 -5.48
N ALA A 21 -11.41 -4.94 -5.54
CA ALA A 21 -11.87 -6.17 -6.20
C ALA A 21 -11.78 -6.00 -7.73
N GLY A 22 -10.56 -6.06 -8.26
CA GLY A 22 -10.25 -5.98 -9.70
C GLY A 22 -9.85 -7.34 -10.28
N LYS A 23 -9.73 -7.41 -11.62
CA LYS A 23 -9.48 -8.66 -12.39
C LYS A 23 -8.23 -9.46 -11.98
N GLY A 24 -7.24 -8.83 -11.32
CA GLY A 24 -6.03 -9.48 -10.82
C GLY A 24 -6.09 -9.94 -9.35
N TYR A 25 -7.10 -9.52 -8.59
CA TYR A 25 -7.29 -9.85 -7.17
C TYR A 25 -8.62 -10.59 -6.99
N GLY A 26 -8.75 -11.72 -7.69
CA GLY A 26 -9.98 -12.53 -7.73
C GLY A 26 -10.44 -13.02 -6.37
N GLY A 27 -11.70 -13.46 -6.29
CA GLY A 27 -12.27 -14.13 -5.11
C GLY A 27 -12.67 -13.24 -3.94
N ARG A 28 -12.60 -11.90 -4.07
CA ARG A 28 -12.97 -10.98 -2.99
C ARG A 28 -14.43 -10.52 -3.10
N GLN A 29 -15.18 -10.71 -2.02
CA GLN A 29 -16.51 -10.10 -1.91
C GLN A 29 -16.38 -8.60 -1.66
N LYS A 30 -17.26 -7.81 -2.27
CA LYS A 30 -17.33 -6.37 -2.05
C LYS A 30 -17.87 -6.10 -0.64
N LEU A 31 -17.29 -5.12 0.05
CA LEU A 31 -17.86 -4.66 1.32
C LEU A 31 -19.27 -4.08 1.06
N PRO A 32 -20.30 -4.47 1.84
CA PRO A 32 -21.63 -3.87 1.80
C PRO A 32 -21.60 -2.36 2.00
N ASP A 33 -22.50 -1.62 1.34
CA ASP A 33 -22.46 -0.16 1.35
C ASP A 33 -22.77 0.45 2.72
N ASN A 34 -23.64 -0.19 3.51
CA ASN A 34 -23.91 0.22 4.90
C ASN A 34 -22.66 0.12 5.78
N LEU A 35 -21.82 -0.90 5.58
CA LEU A 35 -20.55 -1.03 6.29
C LEU A 35 -19.52 -0.02 5.79
N LYS A 36 -19.44 0.24 4.47
CA LYS A 36 -18.54 1.27 3.93
C LYS A 36 -18.78 2.64 4.55
N GLN A 37 -20.05 3.02 4.78
CA GLN A 37 -20.42 4.30 5.37
C GLN A 37 -19.88 4.50 6.81
N LEU A 38 -19.54 3.41 7.52
CA LEU A 38 -18.92 3.48 8.85
C LEU A 38 -17.44 3.86 8.82
N PHE A 39 -16.81 3.86 7.64
CA PHE A 39 -15.38 4.15 7.48
C PHE A 39 -15.15 5.42 6.66
N ARG A 40 -14.05 6.11 6.95
CA ARG A 40 -13.55 7.22 6.13
C ARG A 40 -12.56 6.66 5.09
N PRO A 41 -12.85 6.73 3.78
CA PRO A 41 -11.94 6.22 2.76
C PRO A 41 -10.71 7.11 2.61
N VAL A 42 -9.57 6.49 2.30
CA VAL A 42 -8.30 7.17 1.98
C VAL A 42 -7.72 6.55 0.70
N ALA A 43 -7.30 7.38 -0.24
CA ALA A 43 -6.70 6.93 -1.50
C ALA A 43 -5.18 6.74 -1.34
N MET A 44 -4.70 5.53 -1.60
CA MET A 44 -3.29 5.12 -1.41
C MET A 44 -2.68 4.53 -2.70
N SER A 45 -3.03 5.10 -3.86
CA SER A 45 -2.78 4.48 -5.18
C SER A 45 -1.34 4.56 -5.69
N ARG A 46 -0.59 5.61 -5.35
CA ARG A 46 0.78 5.82 -5.85
C ARG A 46 1.69 6.41 -4.77
N PRO A 47 2.69 5.65 -4.29
CA PRO A 47 3.74 6.20 -3.43
C PRO A 47 4.79 6.97 -4.25
N ASP A 48 5.59 7.79 -3.55
CA ASP A 48 6.79 8.42 -4.10
C ASP A 48 8.01 7.51 -3.87
N ASN A 49 8.32 6.67 -4.86
CA ASN A 49 9.41 5.71 -4.77
C ASN A 49 10.80 6.36 -4.73
N GLU A 50 10.97 7.55 -5.32
CA GLU A 50 12.26 8.25 -5.33
C GLU A 50 12.57 8.75 -3.92
N LEU A 51 11.63 9.50 -3.32
CA LEU A 51 11.78 10.00 -1.97
C LEU A 51 12.01 8.87 -0.95
N ILE A 52 11.26 7.77 -1.07
CA ILE A 52 11.40 6.60 -0.18
C ILE A 52 12.78 5.98 -0.35
N ALA A 53 13.22 5.69 -1.58
CA ALA A 53 14.52 5.07 -1.84
C ALA A 53 15.68 5.95 -1.37
N GLU A 54 15.62 7.26 -1.64
CA GLU A 54 16.62 8.22 -1.18
C GLU A 54 16.70 8.27 0.36
N THR A 55 15.56 8.30 1.04
CA THR A 55 15.50 8.36 2.50
C THR A 55 16.10 7.10 3.14
N ILE A 56 15.74 5.92 2.63
CA ILE A 56 16.26 4.64 3.14
C ILE A 56 17.78 4.56 2.91
N MET A 57 18.26 4.91 1.71
CA MET A 57 19.69 4.88 1.43
C MET A 57 20.45 5.89 2.30
N PHE A 58 19.90 7.07 2.53
CA PHE A 58 20.52 8.05 3.41
C PHE A 58 20.59 7.57 4.86
N SER A 59 19.54 6.93 5.38
CA SER A 59 19.55 6.37 6.75
C SER A 59 20.56 5.25 6.93
N GLU A 60 20.90 4.52 5.87
CA GLU A 60 21.94 3.49 5.85
C GLU A 60 23.37 4.06 5.66
N GLY A 61 23.51 5.39 5.57
CA GLY A 61 24.81 6.07 5.50
C GLY A 61 25.36 6.30 4.09
N PHE A 62 24.57 6.06 3.05
CA PHE A 62 24.99 6.35 1.67
C PHE A 62 25.04 7.85 1.42
N LYS A 63 26.25 8.37 1.13
CA LYS A 63 26.47 9.79 0.81
C LYS A 63 25.81 10.22 -0.52
N GLU A 64 25.73 9.27 -1.46
CA GLU A 64 25.17 9.48 -2.81
C GLU A 64 23.71 9.01 -2.92
N ALA A 65 22.98 8.90 -1.80
CA ALA A 65 21.62 8.36 -1.73
C ALA A 65 20.66 8.97 -2.77
N LYS A 66 20.73 10.30 -2.98
CA LYS A 66 19.93 11.01 -3.98
C LYS A 66 20.17 10.50 -5.41
N SER A 67 21.43 10.36 -5.79
CA SER A 67 21.83 9.89 -7.12
C SER A 67 21.45 8.42 -7.32
N LEU A 68 21.66 7.60 -6.29
CA LEU A 68 21.37 6.15 -6.32
C LEU A 68 19.87 5.85 -6.32
N GLY A 69 19.07 6.55 -5.50
CA GLY A 69 17.61 6.39 -5.44
C GLY A 69 16.94 6.67 -6.78
N ARG A 70 17.31 7.78 -7.44
CA ARG A 70 16.86 8.12 -8.80
C ARG A 70 17.17 7.03 -9.82
N LYS A 71 18.41 6.53 -9.83
CA LYS A 71 18.83 5.47 -10.74
C LYS A 71 18.05 4.19 -10.49
N LEU A 72 17.84 3.82 -9.23
CA LEU A 72 17.07 2.65 -8.85
C LEU A 72 15.64 2.72 -9.38
N VAL A 73 14.95 3.83 -9.13
CA VAL A 73 13.57 4.05 -9.61
C VAL A 73 13.51 4.04 -11.14
N ALA A 74 14.48 4.69 -11.81
CA ALA A 74 14.57 4.69 -13.26
C ALA A 74 14.75 3.28 -13.84
N ILE A 75 15.59 2.44 -13.22
CA ILE A 75 15.79 1.05 -13.64
C ILE A 75 14.46 0.29 -13.57
N PHE A 76 13.74 0.33 -12.45
CA PHE A 76 12.46 -0.37 -12.32
C PHE A 76 11.40 0.13 -13.31
N ASN A 77 11.31 1.44 -13.53
CA ASN A 77 10.36 2.00 -14.49
C ASN A 77 10.70 1.55 -15.92
N LEU A 78 11.95 1.66 -16.34
CA LEU A 78 12.39 1.24 -17.67
C LEU A 78 12.26 -0.27 -17.87
N SER A 79 12.58 -1.09 -16.86
CA SER A 79 12.38 -2.54 -16.92
C SER A 79 10.90 -2.89 -17.13
N LYS A 80 9.99 -2.21 -16.43
CA LYS A 80 8.54 -2.39 -16.58
C LYS A 80 8.02 -1.97 -17.94
N GLU A 81 8.61 -0.94 -18.54
CA GLU A 81 8.20 -0.40 -19.84
C GLU A 81 8.76 -1.18 -21.03
N LEU A 82 10.01 -1.66 -20.93
CA LEU A 82 10.78 -2.17 -22.06
C LEU A 82 10.94 -3.69 -22.09
N LEU A 83 10.87 -4.36 -20.94
CA LEU A 83 10.97 -5.83 -20.91
C LEU A 83 9.64 -6.49 -21.29
N SER A 84 9.71 -7.76 -21.68
CA SER A 84 8.52 -8.56 -21.97
C SER A 84 7.60 -8.65 -20.75
N LYS A 85 6.28 -8.57 -20.96
CA LYS A 85 5.28 -8.76 -19.91
C LYS A 85 5.16 -10.24 -19.55
N GLN A 86 5.78 -10.66 -18.46
CA GLN A 86 5.65 -12.00 -17.92
C GLN A 86 4.70 -12.00 -16.72
N GLN A 87 3.89 -13.04 -16.56
CA GLN A 87 2.93 -13.14 -15.45
C GLN A 87 3.61 -13.18 -14.07
N HIS A 88 4.85 -13.66 -14.00
CA HIS A 88 5.62 -13.77 -12.77
C HIS A 88 6.46 -12.53 -12.47
N TYR A 89 6.43 -11.50 -13.32
CA TYR A 89 6.99 -10.20 -13.00
C TYR A 89 5.93 -9.36 -12.29
N ASP A 90 6.35 -8.65 -11.25
CA ASP A 90 5.52 -7.72 -10.47
C ASP A 90 5.30 -6.36 -11.19
#